data_AF-A0A3P8DP74-F1
#
_entry.id   AF-A0A3P8DP74-F1
#
_cell.length_a   1.000
_cell.length_b   1.000
_cell.length_c   1.000
_cell.angle_alpha   90.00
_cell.angle_beta   90.00
_cell.angle_gamma   90.00
#
_symmetry.space_group_name_H-M   'P 1'
#
loop_
_entity.id
_entity.type
_entity.pdbx_description
1 polymer ?
#
loop_
_entity_poly.entity_id
_entity_poly.type
_entity_poly.pdbx_seq_one_letter_code
_entity_poly.pdbx_strand_id
1 'polypeptide(L)'
;MWKRTNQLPAEEEIRKRRWKWTGHTLLKSSNCITRQALTWNPEGKRKRGRPKNTLHREIESDIKRMNNNWKELERIAQDRIGWRMLVSGLCCFMRSNRRK
;
A
#
# COMPACT_ATOMS: atom_id res chain seq x y z
N MET A 1 -25.88 8.24 7.88
CA MET A 1 -25.16 8.37 9.17
C MET A 1 -23.68 8.70 9.04
N TRP A 2 -22.93 8.20 8.04
CA TRP A 2 -21.49 8.50 7.89
C TRP A 2 -21.13 9.97 7.52
N LYS A 3 -22.00 10.70 6.83
CA LYS A 3 -21.69 12.06 6.31
C LYS A 3 -21.53 13.16 7.37
N ARG A 4 -21.77 12.89 8.67
CA ARG A 4 -21.78 13.91 9.76
C ARG A 4 -20.63 13.81 10.75
N THR A 5 -19.92 12.68 10.84
CA THR A 5 -18.69 12.58 11.63
C THR A 5 -17.50 12.87 10.71
N ASN A 6 -16.62 13.80 11.08
CA ASN A 6 -15.36 14.08 10.38
C ASN A 6 -14.35 12.90 10.44
N GLN A 7 -14.84 11.66 10.56
CA GLN A 7 -14.04 10.45 10.63
C GLN A 7 -13.49 10.10 9.25
N LEU A 8 -12.22 9.74 9.20
CA LEU A 8 -11.62 9.18 7.99
C LEU A 8 -12.22 7.78 7.74
N PRO A 9 -12.46 7.38 6.49
CA PRO A 9 -12.98 6.06 6.19
C PRO A 9 -11.97 5.01 6.63
N ALA A 10 -12.45 3.91 7.21
CA ALA A 10 -11.60 2.82 7.66
C ALA A 10 -10.65 2.32 6.56
N GLU A 11 -11.11 2.30 5.31
CA GLU A 11 -10.28 1.93 4.16
C GLU A 11 -9.08 2.85 3.94
N GLU A 12 -9.24 4.17 4.13
CA GLU A 12 -8.14 5.14 4.00
C GLU A 12 -7.13 4.94 5.13
N GLU A 13 -7.60 4.69 6.34
CA GLU A 13 -6.74 4.47 7.48
C GLU A 13 -5.96 3.14 7.37
N ILE A 14 -6.64 2.07 6.96
CA ILE A 14 -6.03 0.76 6.66
C ILE A 14 -4.96 0.91 5.58
N ARG A 15 -5.27 1.63 4.50
CA ARG A 15 -4.32 1.86 3.39
C ARG A 15 -3.13 2.70 3.83
N LYS A 16 -3.34 3.77 4.60
CA LYS A 16 -2.27 4.60 5.15
C LYS A 16 -1.33 3.81 6.08
N ARG A 17 -1.89 2.97 6.95
CA ARG A 17 -1.12 2.07 7.83
C ARG A 17 -0.31 1.06 7.01
N ARG A 18 -0.93 0.48 5.98
CA ARG A 18 -0.26 -0.43 5.03
C ARG A 18 0.90 0.23 4.32
N TRP A 19 0.71 1.40 3.73
CA TRP A 19 1.80 2.11 3.05
C TRP A 19 2.90 2.57 4.01
N LYS A 20 2.59 2.96 5.24
CA LYS A 20 3.62 3.18 6.27
C LYS A 20 4.45 1.92 6.52
N TRP A 21 3.80 0.76 6.62
CA TRP A 21 4.47 -0.52 6.80
C TRP A 21 5.31 -0.93 5.58
N THR A 22 4.77 -0.79 4.36
CA THR A 22 5.47 -1.09 3.11
C THR A 22 6.76 -0.28 2.99
N GLY A 23 6.74 1.03 3.31
CA GLY A 23 7.94 1.86 3.28
C GLY A 23 8.99 1.41 4.29
N HIS A 24 8.57 1.09 5.51
CA HIS A 24 9.46 0.56 6.53
C HIS A 24 10.09 -0.79 6.13
N THR A 25 9.33 -1.65 5.46
CA THR A 25 9.81 -2.95 4.96
C THR A 25 10.76 -2.79 3.77
N LEU A 26 10.49 -1.86 2.84
CA LEU A 26 11.35 -1.57 1.69
C LEU A 26 12.67 -0.91 2.08
N LEU A 27 12.68 -0.12 3.16
CA LEU A 27 13.89 0.51 3.70
C LEU A 27 14.87 -0.50 4.33
N LYS A 28 14.40 -1.69 4.71
CA LYS A 28 15.29 -2.75 5.21
C LYS A 28 16.18 -3.30 4.10
N SER A 29 17.31 -3.87 4.50
CA SER A 29 18.26 -4.51 3.59
C SER A 29 17.56 -5.55 2.70
N SER A 30 18.07 -5.73 1.48
CA SER A 30 17.58 -6.71 0.50
C SER A 30 17.49 -8.13 1.08
N ASN A 31 18.44 -8.50 1.94
CA ASN A 31 18.52 -9.81 2.57
C ASN A 31 17.52 -10.02 3.72
N CYS A 32 16.72 -9.00 4.07
CA CYS A 32 15.79 -9.12 5.18
C CYS A 32 14.59 -10.00 4.78
N ILE A 33 14.28 -11.00 5.60
CA ILE A 33 13.18 -11.95 5.40
C ILE A 33 11.84 -11.21 5.17
N THR A 34 11.60 -10.11 5.89
CA THR A 34 10.36 -9.33 5.73
C THR A 34 10.26 -8.65 4.37
N ARG A 35 11.40 -8.25 3.78
CA ARG A 35 11.45 -7.62 2.46
C ARG A 35 11.29 -8.66 1.36
N GLN A 36 11.90 -9.84 1.52
CA GLN A 36 11.68 -10.97 0.61
C GLN A 36 10.21 -11.43 0.65
N ALA A 37 9.61 -11.51 1.83
CA ALA A 37 8.20 -11.87 2.00
C ALA A 37 7.22 -10.89 1.35
N LEU A 38 7.61 -9.62 1.17
CA LEU A 38 6.79 -8.61 0.48
C LEU A 38 6.66 -8.93 -1.02
N THR A 39 7.74 -9.42 -1.64
CA THR A 39 7.80 -9.76 -3.07
C THR A 39 7.52 -11.24 -3.34
N TRP A 40 7.52 -12.07 -2.30
CA TRP A 40 7.34 -13.52 -2.40
C TRP A 40 5.95 -13.88 -2.92
N ASN A 41 5.90 -14.68 -3.99
CA ASN A 41 4.70 -15.33 -4.48
C ASN A 41 4.73 -16.79 -4.03
N PRO A 42 3.91 -17.23 -3.06
CA PRO A 42 3.94 -18.61 -2.59
C PRO A 42 3.45 -19.54 -3.70
N GLU A 43 4.35 -20.38 -4.19
CA GLU A 43 4.05 -21.41 -5.17
C GLU A 43 3.20 -22.50 -4.51
N GLY A 44 2.00 -22.77 -5.07
CA GLY A 44 1.09 -23.78 -4.54
C GLY A 44 -0.38 -23.51 -4.80
N LYS A 45 -1.19 -24.58 -4.80
CA LYS A 45 -2.65 -24.49 -4.93
C LYS A 45 -3.26 -24.11 -3.58
N ARG A 46 -4.01 -23.00 -3.53
CA ARG A 46 -4.75 -22.58 -2.34
C ARG A 46 -5.99 -23.46 -2.15
N LYS A 47 -6.38 -23.72 -0.89
CA LYS A 47 -7.65 -24.38 -0.57
C LYS A 47 -8.83 -23.55 -1.09
N ARG A 48 -9.80 -24.21 -1.73
CA ARG A 48 -11.05 -23.61 -2.21
C ARG A 48 -11.78 -22.98 -1.00
N GLY A 49 -12.19 -21.72 -1.10
CA GLY A 49 -12.88 -20.98 -0.02
C GLY A 49 -12.03 -19.96 0.75
N ARG A 50 -10.69 -19.99 0.63
CA ARG A 50 -9.84 -18.94 1.23
C ARG A 50 -9.93 -17.64 0.39
N PRO A 51 -10.20 -16.47 1.01
CA PRO A 51 -10.23 -15.18 0.32
C PRO A 51 -8.97 -14.92 -0.50
N LYS A 52 -9.14 -14.37 -1.71
CA LYS A 52 -8.06 -14.13 -2.68
C LYS A 52 -7.24 -12.86 -2.38
N ASN A 53 -7.64 -12.10 -1.36
CA ASN A 53 -7.02 -10.83 -0.99
C ASN A 53 -5.77 -11.05 -0.12
N THR A 54 -4.62 -11.10 -0.79
CA THR A 54 -3.32 -11.11 -0.11
C THR A 54 -2.79 -9.67 -0.05
N LEU A 55 -2.10 -9.30 1.03
CA LEU A 55 -1.45 -7.98 1.17
C LEU A 55 -0.65 -7.58 -0.08
N HIS A 56 0.08 -8.53 -0.68
CA HIS A 56 0.79 -8.32 -1.97
C HIS A 56 -0.16 -7.84 -3.07
N ARG A 57 -1.29 -8.51 -3.30
CA ARG A 57 -2.23 -8.14 -4.39
C ARG A 57 -2.89 -6.80 -4.17
N GLU A 58 -3.19 -6.46 -2.92
CA GLU A 58 -3.76 -5.16 -2.61
C GLU A 58 -2.72 -4.04 -2.82
N ILE A 59 -1.46 -4.27 -2.40
CA ILE A 59 -0.34 -3.36 -2.69
C ILE A 59 -0.12 -3.23 -4.20
N GLU A 60 -0.12 -4.34 -4.94
CA GLU A 60 0.02 -4.34 -6.41
C GLU A 60 -1.11 -3.57 -7.09
N SER A 61 -2.35 -3.70 -6.58
CA SER A 61 -3.48 -2.93 -7.09
C SER A 61 -3.37 -1.44 -6.79
N ASP A 62 -2.87 -1.08 -5.60
CA ASP A 62 -2.64 0.33 -5.24
C ASP A 62 -1.49 0.93 -6.08
N ILE A 63 -0.43 0.16 -6.35
CA ILE A 63 0.69 0.56 -7.24
C ILE A 63 0.19 0.78 -8.67
N LYS A 64 -0.62 -0.15 -9.21
CA LYS A 64 -1.23 -0.01 -10.54
C LYS A 64 -2.11 1.24 -10.64
N ARG A 65 -2.88 1.56 -9.60
CA ARG A 65 -3.68 2.79 -9.53
C ARG A 65 -2.85 4.06 -9.56
N MET A 66 -1.64 4.01 -9.02
CA MET A 66 -0.70 5.13 -9.05
C MET A 66 0.13 5.21 -10.34
N ASN A 67 -0.08 4.28 -11.29
CA ASN A 67 0.70 4.18 -12.53
C ASN A 67 2.22 4.15 -12.29
N ASN A 68 2.64 3.48 -11.21
CA ASN A 68 4.05 3.37 -10.82
C ASN A 68 4.53 1.91 -10.91
N ASN A 69 5.85 1.74 -11.00
CA ASN A 69 6.49 0.43 -10.96
C ASN A 69 7.13 0.15 -9.60
N TRP A 70 7.30 -1.13 -9.26
CA TRP A 70 7.98 -1.56 -8.01
C TRP A 70 9.38 -0.97 -7.86
N LYS A 71 10.16 -0.86 -8.95
CA LYS A 71 11.51 -0.26 -8.93
C LYS A 71 11.47 1.22 -8.56
N GLU A 72 10.48 1.95 -9.06
CA GLU A 72 10.33 3.38 -8.80
C GLU A 72 9.85 3.62 -7.37
N LEU A 73 8.94 2.76 -6.90
CA LEU A 73 8.52 2.74 -5.51
C LEU A 73 9.68 2.47 -4.55
N GLU A 74 10.61 1.59 -4.91
CA GLU A 74 11.80 1.32 -4.11
C GLU A 74 12.71 2.55 -4.01
N ARG A 75 12.91 3.29 -5.11
CA ARG A 75 13.67 4.55 -5.11
C ARG A 75 13.00 5.61 -4.25
N ILE A 76 11.67 5.74 -4.34
CA ILE A 76 10.90 6.69 -3.52
C ILE A 76 10.89 6.26 -2.05
N ALA A 77 10.92 4.96 -1.74
CA ALA A 77 11.00 4.47 -0.37
C ALA A 77 12.33 4.81 0.32
N GLN A 78 13.42 4.92 -0.46
CA GLN A 78 14.71 5.38 0.04
C GLN A 78 14.71 6.89 0.32
N ASP A 79 13.98 7.68 -0.46
CA ASP A 79 13.73 9.09 -0.16
C ASP A 79 12.62 9.26 0.89
N ARG A 80 13.01 9.59 2.12
CA ARG A 80 12.07 9.77 3.24
C ARG A 80 11.04 10.87 2.98
N ILE A 81 11.39 11.93 2.25
CA ILE A 81 10.51 13.06 1.96
C ILE A 81 9.55 12.67 0.83
N GLY A 82 10.08 12.09 -0.25
CA GLY A 82 9.31 11.52 -1.35
C GLY A 82 8.30 10.47 -0.89
N TRP A 83 8.70 9.57 0.02
CA TRP A 83 7.79 8.60 0.63
C TRP A 83 6.66 9.28 1.42
N ARG A 84 6.99 10.29 2.23
CA ARG A 84 5.99 11.05 3.01
C ARG A 84 4.99 11.76 2.11
N MET A 85 5.47 12.34 1.00
CA MET A 85 4.64 13.00 -0.01
C MET A 85 3.72 11.99 -0.70
N LEU A 86 4.23 10.82 -1.08
CA LEU A 86 3.47 9.75 -1.72
C LEU A 86 2.36 9.21 -0.80
N VAL A 87 2.68 8.91 0.46
CA VAL A 87 1.70 8.43 1.45
C VAL A 87 0.65 9.49 1.79
N SER A 88 1.04 10.77 1.80
CA SER A 88 0.10 11.86 2.07
C SER A 88 -0.79 12.17 0.86
N GLY A 89 -0.21 12.16 -0.35
CA GLY A 89 -0.93 12.31 -1.62
C GLY A 89 -1.95 11.21 -1.85
N LEU A 90 -1.64 9.96 -1.47
CA LEU A 90 -2.58 8.83 -1.45
C LEU A 90 -3.83 9.08 -0.59
N CYS A 91 -3.68 9.83 0.50
CA CYS A 91 -4.79 10.20 1.38
C CYS A 91 -5.58 11.40 0.85
N CYS A 92 -4.93 12.31 0.12
CA CYS A 92 -5.55 13.52 -0.41
C CYS A 92 -6.28 13.30 -1.74
N PHE A 93 -5.76 12.47 -2.65
CA PHE A 93 -6.33 12.25 -3.99
C PHE A 93 -7.77 11.70 -3.95
N MET A 94 -8.13 10.96 -2.90
CA MET A 94 -9.50 10.45 -2.72
C MET A 94 -10.47 11.42 -2.02
N ARG A 95 -9.99 12.41 -1.25
CA ARG A 95 -10.86 13.48 -0.71
C ARG A 95 -11.46 14.30 -1.85
N SER A 96 -10.69 14.53 -2.91
CA SER A 96 -11.11 15.28 -4.10
C SER A 96 -12.16 14.52 -4.93
N ASN A 97 -12.01 13.20 -5.09
CA ASN A 97 -12.95 12.36 -5.86
C ASN A 97 -14.32 12.13 -5.20
N ARG A 98 -14.53 12.52 -3.93
CA ARG A 98 -15.86 12.51 -3.28
C ARG A 98 -16.68 13.78 -3.48
N ARG A 99 -16.11 14.82 -4.11
CA ARG A 99 -16.81 16.08 -4.41
C ARG A 99 -17.48 16.07 -5.80
N LYS A 100 -17.64 14.90 -6.41
CA LYS A 100 -18.45 14.73 -7.62
C LYS A 100 -19.70 13.94 -7.27
#